data_AF-A0A7R8XDM5-F1
#
_entry.id   AF-A0A7R8XDM5-F1
#
_cell.length_a   1.000
_cell.length_b   1.000
_cell.length_c   1.000
_cell.angle_alpha   90.00
_cell.angle_beta   90.00
_cell.angle_gamma   90.00
#
_symmetry.space_group_name_H-M   'P 1'
#
loop_
_entity.id
_entity.type
_entity.pdbx_description
1 polymer ?
#
loop_
_entity_poly.entity_id
_entity_poly.type
_entity_poly.pdbx_seq_one_letter_code
_entity_poly.pdbx_strand_id
1 'polypeptide(L)'
;MFGAPPGPLRLVAMLCPSQAWSLYSSQVLLRPSGLVFVVLIADHQGGTNVKIKKKELCLAEGSKQLLQRVDGHIREISPRSAKEEVNYRLRKYDIGNKVPDDREGKVLMLVGATGSGKSTFVNGLVNYAYGVKWEDDFRYKLVVNEENENFEAHSQTNWISAYVLHKQEGISLPYTLTVIDTPGFGDSEGKKKDEELLKQIREFLSHGEYFGLEKLSGIGFVVPAPEGRLTDSQKYIFHCMLSVFGKNFEDRIFAFATFADNLRPPVLNALVDAKVPFKKIFKFNNSVLFTLSRDDDTSDLDRLAWKMGIQSFTEFFEELKKTKPVSLQEVLQNMESIRKPHDSQTSG
;
A
#
# COMPACT_ATOMS: atom_id res chain seq x y z
N MET A 1 -53.70 6.40 -4.60
CA MET A 1 -53.25 7.24 -5.72
C MET A 1 -51.80 6.90 -5.99
N PHE A 2 -51.53 6.18 -7.09
CA PHE A 2 -50.17 5.81 -7.50
C PHE A 2 -49.51 7.03 -8.14
N GLY A 3 -48.37 7.47 -7.61
CA GLY A 3 -47.50 8.46 -8.25
C GLY A 3 -46.83 7.85 -9.48
N ALA A 4 -46.83 8.58 -10.59
CA ALA A 4 -46.28 8.16 -11.86
C ALA A 4 -44.76 7.88 -11.78
N PRO A 5 -44.22 6.92 -12.56
CA PRO A 5 -42.78 6.72 -12.68
C PRO A 5 -42.14 7.92 -13.41
N PRO A 6 -40.88 8.30 -13.06
CA PRO A 6 -40.17 9.35 -13.78
C PRO A 6 -39.89 8.88 -15.22
N GLY A 7 -40.29 9.70 -16.20
CA GLY A 7 -40.06 9.43 -17.62
C GLY A 7 -38.57 9.41 -17.98
N PRO A 8 -38.20 8.87 -19.16
CA PRO A 8 -36.81 8.78 -19.58
C PRO A 8 -36.20 10.17 -19.78
N LEU A 9 -35.06 10.41 -19.13
CA LEU A 9 -34.19 11.57 -19.37
C LEU A 9 -33.79 11.63 -20.85
N ARG A 10 -34.24 12.66 -21.58
CA ARG A 10 -33.79 12.96 -22.93
C ARG A 10 -32.37 13.51 -22.88
N LEU A 11 -31.43 12.84 -23.56
CA LEU A 11 -30.08 13.33 -23.79
C LEU A 11 -30.09 14.27 -25.02
N VAL A 12 -29.61 15.49 -24.87
CA VAL A 12 -29.33 16.42 -25.99
C VAL A 12 -27.87 16.21 -26.39
N ALA A 13 -27.63 15.75 -27.61
CA ALA A 13 -26.29 15.65 -28.18
C ALA A 13 -25.94 16.95 -28.91
N MET A 14 -24.83 17.61 -28.54
CA MET A 14 -24.16 18.58 -29.41
C MET A 14 -23.04 17.88 -30.17
N LEU A 15 -23.06 17.99 -31.50
CA LEU A 15 -22.00 17.50 -32.37
C LEU A 15 -20.87 18.54 -32.41
N CYS A 16 -19.65 18.12 -32.05
CA CYS A 16 -18.43 18.87 -32.32
C CYS A 16 -17.70 18.20 -33.50
N PRO A 17 -17.46 18.89 -34.63
CA PRO A 17 -16.78 18.31 -35.78
C PRO A 17 -15.30 18.68 -35.78
N SER A 18 -14.44 17.82 -35.19
CA SER A 18 -13.08 17.57 -35.71
C SER A 18 -12.30 16.56 -34.84
N GLN A 19 -12.09 15.39 -35.44
CA GLN A 19 -11.00 14.42 -35.27
C GLN A 19 -10.72 13.74 -33.89
N ALA A 20 -10.55 12.42 -34.01
CA ALA A 20 -10.03 11.43 -33.06
C ALA A 20 -10.95 11.01 -31.89
N TRP A 21 -11.49 9.79 -32.01
CA TRP A 21 -12.08 8.94 -30.95
C TRP A 21 -12.86 9.67 -29.84
N SER A 22 -14.16 9.91 -30.07
CA SER A 22 -15.07 10.42 -29.04
C SER A 22 -15.81 9.28 -28.32
N LEU A 23 -15.86 9.36 -26.98
CA LEU A 23 -16.70 8.51 -26.13
C LEU A 23 -18.18 8.90 -26.39
N TYR A 24 -18.98 8.02 -27.00
CA TYR A 24 -20.29 8.41 -27.57
C TYR A 24 -21.46 8.42 -26.57
N SER A 25 -21.42 7.64 -25.50
CA SER A 25 -22.22 7.84 -24.27
C SER A 25 -21.87 6.78 -23.23
N SER A 26 -22.03 7.12 -21.96
CA SER A 26 -22.04 6.18 -20.84
C SER A 26 -23.45 6.16 -20.26
N GLN A 27 -24.12 5.01 -20.28
CA GLN A 27 -25.35 4.81 -19.50
C GLN A 27 -25.07 3.90 -18.31
N VAL A 28 -25.44 4.36 -17.11
CA VAL A 28 -25.49 3.53 -15.91
C VAL A 28 -26.89 2.91 -15.85
N LEU A 29 -26.99 1.61 -16.11
CA LEU A 29 -28.23 0.85 -15.94
C LEU A 29 -28.21 0.17 -14.58
N LEU A 30 -29.09 0.63 -13.67
CA LEU A 30 -29.38 -0.04 -12.41
C LEU A 30 -30.35 -1.20 -12.69
N ARG A 31 -29.91 -2.44 -12.51
CA ARG A 31 -30.80 -3.61 -12.46
C ARG A 31 -30.88 -4.15 -11.03
N PRO A 32 -31.97 -4.85 -10.67
CA PRO A 32 -32.13 -5.46 -9.34
C PRO A 32 -31.01 -6.44 -8.95
N SER A 33 -30.28 -6.97 -9.93
CA SER A 33 -29.19 -7.94 -9.77
C SER A 33 -27.78 -7.34 -9.93
N GLY A 34 -27.61 -6.01 -9.89
CA GLY A 34 -26.28 -5.41 -9.94
C GLY A 34 -26.15 -4.14 -10.80
N LEU A 35 -24.95 -3.55 -10.75
CA LEU A 35 -24.60 -2.31 -11.46
C LEU A 35 -23.68 -2.73 -12.61
N VAL A 36 -24.16 -2.65 -13.85
CA VAL A 36 -23.40 -3.05 -15.04
C VAL A 36 -22.97 -1.79 -15.78
N PHE A 37 -21.67 -1.59 -15.93
CA PHE A 37 -21.14 -0.56 -16.82
C PHE A 37 -21.13 -1.11 -18.25
N VAL A 38 -22.05 -0.60 -19.09
CA VAL A 38 -22.07 -0.91 -20.52
C VAL A 38 -21.38 0.23 -21.24
N VAL A 39 -20.16 -0.02 -21.73
CA VAL A 39 -19.45 0.93 -22.60
C VAL A 39 -19.67 0.48 -24.04
N LEU A 40 -20.33 1.33 -24.84
CA LEU A 40 -20.48 1.12 -26.27
C LEU A 40 -19.30 1.76 -26.98
N ILE A 41 -18.46 0.93 -27.60
CA ILE A 41 -17.33 1.40 -28.40
C ILE A 41 -17.69 1.20 -29.87
N ALA A 42 -17.71 2.30 -30.62
CA ALA A 42 -17.86 2.28 -32.07
C ALA A 42 -16.47 2.21 -32.72
N ASP A 43 -16.22 1.17 -33.51
CA ASP A 43 -15.00 1.04 -34.31
C ASP A 43 -15.27 1.59 -35.71
N HIS A 44 -14.59 2.68 -36.08
CA HIS A 44 -14.78 3.33 -37.38
C HIS A 44 -13.78 2.77 -38.39
N GLN A 45 -14.10 1.60 -38.95
CA GLN A 45 -13.34 1.06 -40.08
C GLN A 45 -13.88 1.69 -41.35
N GLY A 46 -13.10 2.61 -41.95
CA GLY A 46 -13.50 3.53 -43.03
C GLY A 46 -14.59 3.02 -43.98
N GLY A 47 -15.69 3.78 -44.04
CA GLY A 47 -16.93 3.46 -44.77
C GLY A 47 -18.17 3.75 -43.91
N THR A 48 -19.36 3.82 -44.50
CA THR A 48 -20.65 4.17 -43.83
C THR A 48 -21.18 3.11 -42.84
N ASN A 49 -20.39 2.09 -42.50
CA ASN A 49 -20.79 0.99 -41.62
C ASN A 49 -20.08 1.09 -40.26
N VAL A 50 -20.84 1.41 -39.21
CA VAL A 50 -20.36 1.43 -37.82
C VAL A 50 -20.62 0.07 -37.16
N LYS A 51 -19.59 -0.63 -36.71
CA LYS A 51 -19.74 -1.82 -35.86
C LYS A 51 -19.73 -1.40 -34.38
N ILE A 52 -20.84 -1.66 -33.69
CA ILE A 52 -20.97 -1.44 -32.25
C ILE A 52 -20.57 -2.74 -31.53
N LYS A 53 -19.50 -2.68 -30.72
CA LYS A 53 -19.14 -3.79 -29.83
C LYS A 53 -19.59 -3.46 -28.40
N LYS A 54 -20.37 -4.37 -27.80
CA LYS A 54 -20.74 -4.31 -26.38
C LYS A 54 -19.59 -4.89 -25.57
N LYS A 55 -18.98 -4.10 -24.68
CA LYS A 55 -18.04 -4.61 -23.68
C LYS A 55 -18.64 -4.40 -22.29
N GLU A 56 -18.94 -5.49 -21.60
CA GLU A 56 -19.39 -5.46 -20.21
C GLU A 56 -18.14 -5.45 -19.33
N LEU A 57 -17.98 -4.42 -18.50
CA LEU A 57 -17.07 -4.49 -17.35
C LEU A 57 -17.90 -4.86 -16.13
N CYS A 58 -17.77 -6.11 -15.68
CA CYS A 58 -18.26 -6.52 -14.38
C CYS A 58 -17.22 -6.10 -13.33
N LEU A 59 -17.58 -5.13 -12.47
CA LEU A 59 -17.01 -5.09 -11.13
C LEU A 59 -17.66 -6.25 -10.37
N ALA A 60 -16.84 -7.19 -9.87
CA ALA A 60 -17.35 -8.30 -9.06
C ALA A 60 -18.13 -7.73 -7.86
N GLU A 61 -19.27 -8.34 -7.52
CA GLU A 61 -20.20 -7.85 -6.49
C GLU A 61 -19.56 -7.59 -5.12
N GLY A 62 -18.37 -8.16 -4.85
CA GLY A 62 -17.56 -7.89 -3.66
C GLY A 62 -16.92 -6.49 -3.57
N SER A 63 -16.91 -5.70 -4.64
CA SER A 63 -16.29 -4.36 -4.65
C SER A 63 -17.20 -3.26 -4.10
N LYS A 64 -18.49 -3.55 -3.88
CA LYS A 64 -19.50 -2.54 -3.48
C LYS A 64 -19.50 -2.18 -2.00
N GLN A 65 -18.92 -3.02 -1.14
CA GLN A 65 -18.90 -2.80 0.32
C GLN A 65 -17.70 -1.98 0.81
N LEU A 66 -16.81 -1.53 -0.07
CA LEU A 66 -15.48 -1.04 0.31
C LEU A 66 -15.32 0.49 0.25
N LEU A 67 -16.34 1.27 -0.15
CA LEU A 67 -16.16 2.67 -0.52
C LEU A 67 -17.08 3.60 0.27
N GLN A 68 -16.52 4.37 1.21
CA GLN A 68 -17.13 5.60 1.72
C GLN A 68 -16.54 6.81 0.98
N ARG A 69 -17.40 7.75 0.62
CA ARG A 69 -17.04 9.00 -0.07
C ARG A 69 -16.78 10.05 1.01
N VAL A 70 -15.54 10.50 1.15
CA VAL A 70 -15.20 11.54 2.15
C VAL A 70 -14.60 12.79 1.51
N ASP A 71 -14.19 12.73 0.24
CA ASP A 71 -13.93 13.91 -0.58
C ASP A 71 -14.25 13.56 -2.04
N GLY A 72 -14.54 14.54 -2.90
CA GLY A 72 -15.06 14.30 -4.26
C GLY A 72 -14.22 13.31 -5.09
N HIS A 73 -12.93 13.22 -4.75
CA HIS A 73 -11.91 12.47 -5.49
C HIS A 73 -11.15 11.44 -4.64
N ILE A 74 -11.25 11.46 -3.32
CA ILE A 74 -10.66 10.43 -2.46
C ILE A 74 -11.70 9.36 -2.19
N ARG A 75 -11.39 8.13 -2.58
CA ARG A 75 -12.18 6.94 -2.29
C ARG A 75 -11.53 6.21 -1.14
N GLU A 76 -12.23 6.10 -0.03
CA GLU A 76 -11.72 5.32 1.09
C GLU A 76 -11.87 3.84 0.79
N ILE A 77 -10.85 3.05 1.11
CA ILE A 77 -10.96 1.59 1.15
C ILE A 77 -11.20 1.18 2.59
N SER A 78 -12.43 0.78 2.87
CA SER A 78 -12.79 0.20 4.16
C SER A 78 -12.39 -1.27 4.20
N PRO A 79 -11.96 -1.81 5.35
CA PRO A 79 -11.70 -3.24 5.48
C PRO A 79 -13.00 -4.04 5.40
N ARG A 80 -12.97 -5.23 4.77
CA ARG A 80 -14.08 -6.19 4.80
C ARG A 80 -14.24 -6.80 6.20
N SER A 81 -13.13 -7.10 6.84
CA SER A 81 -13.09 -7.59 8.22
C SER A 81 -11.86 -7.08 8.95
N ALA A 82 -12.00 -6.90 10.25
CA ALA A 82 -10.92 -6.54 11.16
C ALA A 82 -10.77 -7.62 12.23
N LYS A 83 -9.54 -7.88 12.65
CA LYS A 83 -9.21 -8.74 13.79
C LYS A 83 -8.16 -8.04 14.64
N GLU A 84 -8.37 -7.97 15.94
CA GLU A 84 -7.54 -7.18 16.85
C GLU A 84 -7.13 -8.01 18.06
N GLU A 85 -5.89 -7.80 18.52
CA GLU A 85 -5.39 -8.25 19.81
C GLU A 85 -4.96 -7.01 20.60
N VAL A 86 -5.88 -6.53 21.44
CA VAL A 86 -5.80 -5.22 22.08
C VAL A 86 -4.65 -5.16 23.10
N ASN A 87 -4.35 -6.27 23.78
CA ASN A 87 -3.32 -6.31 24.82
C ASN A 87 -1.93 -5.95 24.29
N TYR A 88 -1.68 -6.25 23.01
CA TYR A 88 -0.43 -5.98 22.34
C TYR A 88 -0.55 -4.87 21.30
N ARG A 89 -1.73 -4.22 21.18
CA ARG A 89 -2.07 -3.22 20.17
C ARG A 89 -1.74 -3.72 18.75
N LEU A 90 -2.25 -4.89 18.42
CA LEU A 90 -2.05 -5.55 17.13
C LEU A 90 -3.37 -5.65 16.39
N ARG A 91 -3.36 -5.41 15.09
CA ARG A 91 -4.58 -5.50 14.28
C ARG A 91 -4.30 -5.98 12.87
N LYS A 92 -5.29 -6.62 12.27
CA LYS A 92 -5.29 -7.08 10.89
C LYS A 92 -6.57 -6.67 10.21
N TYR A 93 -6.44 -6.16 8.99
CA TYR A 93 -7.51 -5.76 8.10
C TYR A 93 -7.47 -6.59 6.84
N ASP A 94 -8.56 -7.28 6.53
CA ASP A 94 -8.73 -7.99 5.27
C ASP A 94 -9.46 -7.09 4.27
N ILE A 95 -8.85 -6.86 3.12
CA ILE A 95 -9.34 -5.98 2.06
C ILE A 95 -9.65 -6.82 0.84
N GLY A 96 -10.90 -6.72 0.36
CA GLY A 96 -11.41 -7.58 -0.70
C GLY A 96 -11.81 -8.97 -0.22
N ASN A 97 -12.12 -9.84 -1.18
CA ASN A 97 -12.62 -11.19 -0.91
C ASN A 97 -11.46 -12.18 -0.83
N LYS A 98 -11.42 -12.95 0.26
CA LYS A 98 -10.44 -14.03 0.42
C LYS A 98 -10.59 -15.06 -0.71
N VAL A 99 -9.48 -15.35 -1.38
CA VAL A 99 -9.39 -16.44 -2.36
C VAL A 99 -8.95 -17.71 -1.62
N PRO A 100 -9.60 -18.87 -1.85
CA PRO A 100 -9.13 -20.14 -1.32
C PRO A 100 -7.73 -20.48 -1.89
N ASP A 101 -6.83 -20.96 -1.03
CA ASP A 101 -5.51 -21.53 -1.39
C ASP A 101 -4.46 -20.57 -1.97
N ASP A 102 -4.29 -19.38 -1.38
CA ASP A 102 -3.20 -18.47 -1.76
C ASP A 102 -1.86 -18.80 -1.07
N ARG A 103 -1.29 -19.96 -1.42
CA ARG A 103 0.02 -20.40 -0.90
C ARG A 103 1.18 -19.50 -1.35
N GLU A 104 0.98 -18.63 -2.35
CA GLU A 104 1.99 -17.75 -2.91
C GLU A 104 1.97 -16.34 -2.31
N GLY A 105 1.07 -16.07 -1.36
CA GLY A 105 0.95 -14.78 -0.69
C GLY A 105 2.29 -14.25 -0.17
N LYS A 106 2.49 -12.94 -0.33
CA LYS A 106 3.70 -12.23 0.10
C LYS A 106 3.41 -11.38 1.31
N VAL A 107 4.33 -11.36 2.26
CA VAL A 107 4.23 -10.57 3.49
C VAL A 107 5.41 -9.62 3.55
N LEU A 108 5.14 -8.32 3.57
CA LEU A 108 6.12 -7.24 3.65
C LEU A 108 5.94 -6.51 4.97
N MET A 109 6.98 -6.42 5.79
CA MET A 109 6.97 -5.58 6.99
C MET A 109 7.65 -4.25 6.71
N LEU A 110 6.98 -3.14 7.01
CA LEU A 110 7.53 -1.79 6.87
C LEU A 110 8.08 -1.32 8.21
N VAL A 111 9.29 -0.79 8.19
CA VAL A 111 9.92 -0.13 9.35
C VAL A 111 10.54 1.19 8.91
N GLY A 112 10.50 2.19 9.77
CA GLY A 112 10.98 3.54 9.45
C GLY A 112 10.64 4.50 10.57
N ALA A 113 11.39 5.60 10.68
CA ALA A 113 11.15 6.60 11.72
C ALA A 113 9.76 7.23 11.62
N THR A 114 9.28 7.88 12.68
CA THR A 114 8.08 8.74 12.57
C THR A 114 8.30 9.79 11.49
N GLY A 115 7.28 10.04 10.67
CA GLY A 115 7.38 10.98 9.54
C GLY A 115 8.17 10.49 8.32
N SER A 116 8.73 9.27 8.33
CA SER A 116 9.43 8.69 7.16
C SER A 116 8.52 8.45 5.95
N GLY A 117 7.19 8.54 6.09
CA GLY A 117 6.24 8.37 5.00
C GLY A 117 5.72 6.94 4.80
N LYS A 118 5.77 6.07 5.82
CA LYS A 118 5.27 4.69 5.76
C LYS A 118 3.80 4.60 5.33
N SER A 119 2.91 5.32 6.02
CA SER A 119 1.47 5.30 5.72
C SER A 119 1.18 5.89 4.33
N THR A 120 1.95 6.91 3.91
CA THR A 120 1.87 7.44 2.54
C THR A 120 2.33 6.42 1.50
N PHE A 121 3.39 5.66 1.79
CA PHE A 121 3.82 4.54 0.96
C PHE A 121 2.74 3.47 0.85
N VAL A 122 2.07 3.10 1.95
CA VAL A 122 0.93 2.15 1.94
C VAL A 122 -0.20 2.66 1.04
N ASN A 123 -0.56 3.93 1.13
CA ASN A 123 -1.58 4.53 0.25
C ASN A 123 -1.15 4.50 -1.24
N GLY A 124 0.12 4.80 -1.54
CA GLY A 124 0.66 4.69 -2.91
C GLY A 124 0.63 3.25 -3.44
N LEU A 125 1.01 2.30 -2.58
CA LEU A 125 1.01 0.88 -2.88
C LEU A 125 -0.40 0.38 -3.20
N VAL A 126 -1.40 0.83 -2.44
CA VAL A 126 -2.81 0.47 -2.67
C VAL A 126 -3.27 1.00 -4.04
N ASN A 127 -2.98 2.26 -4.39
CA ASN A 127 -3.32 2.80 -5.71
C ASN A 127 -2.65 2.02 -6.86
N TYR A 128 -1.37 1.64 -6.69
CA TYR A 128 -0.66 0.77 -7.63
C TYR A 128 -1.33 -0.61 -7.74
N ALA A 129 -1.64 -1.23 -6.60
CA ALA A 129 -2.23 -2.57 -6.55
C ALA A 129 -3.59 -2.60 -7.24
N TYR A 130 -4.43 -1.59 -7.06
CA TYR A 130 -5.72 -1.47 -7.74
C TYR A 130 -5.64 -0.92 -9.17
N GLY A 131 -4.44 -0.70 -9.70
CA GLY A 131 -4.24 -0.30 -11.09
C GLY A 131 -4.75 1.10 -11.42
N VAL A 132 -4.78 1.99 -10.42
CA VAL A 132 -5.16 3.40 -10.61
C VAL A 132 -4.21 4.05 -11.59
N LYS A 133 -4.76 4.79 -12.54
CA LYS A 133 -4.05 5.53 -13.57
C LYS A 133 -3.99 7.01 -13.22
N TRP A 134 -3.03 7.70 -13.84
CA TRP A 134 -2.91 9.15 -13.69
C TRP A 134 -4.20 9.89 -14.09
N GLU A 135 -4.81 9.42 -15.19
CA GLU A 135 -6.01 9.98 -15.80
C GLU A 135 -7.31 9.66 -15.01
N ASP A 136 -7.26 8.77 -14.03
CA ASP A 136 -8.42 8.49 -13.18
C ASP A 136 -8.72 9.70 -12.29
N ASP A 137 -10.00 10.02 -12.13
CA ASP A 137 -10.50 11.17 -11.37
C ASP A 137 -10.67 10.90 -9.87
N PHE A 138 -10.03 9.82 -9.40
CA PHE A 138 -10.04 9.42 -8.02
C PHE A 138 -8.71 8.82 -7.58
N ARG A 139 -8.47 8.83 -6.26
CA ARG A 139 -7.38 8.13 -5.59
C ARG A 139 -7.92 7.34 -4.43
N TYR A 140 -7.33 6.18 -4.17
CA TYR A 140 -7.66 5.40 -2.98
C TYR A 140 -6.88 5.92 -1.77
N LYS A 141 -7.56 6.00 -0.63
CA LYS A 141 -6.94 6.17 0.70
C LYS A 141 -7.35 4.98 1.55
N LEU A 142 -6.39 4.31 2.16
CA LEU A 142 -6.70 3.26 3.10
C LEU A 142 -7.07 3.93 4.42
N VAL A 143 -8.35 3.87 4.81
CA VAL A 143 -8.85 4.49 6.04
C VAL A 143 -9.18 3.40 7.03
N VAL A 144 -8.65 3.58 8.23
CA VAL A 144 -8.70 2.59 9.30
C VAL A 144 -9.23 3.30 10.53
N ASN A 145 -10.56 3.40 10.58
CA ASN A 145 -11.39 4.05 11.60
C ASN A 145 -10.65 5.07 12.47
N GLU A 146 -10.67 6.30 11.97
CA GLU A 146 -10.28 7.54 12.64
C GLU A 146 -11.41 8.06 13.56
N GLU A 147 -12.15 7.15 14.21
CA GLU A 147 -13.20 7.55 15.17
C GLU A 147 -12.54 8.05 16.47
N ASN A 148 -11.98 9.25 16.40
CA ASN A 148 -12.03 10.32 17.39
C ASN A 148 -11.21 11.50 16.85
N GLU A 149 -11.88 12.43 16.17
CA GLU A 149 -11.37 13.70 15.62
C GLU A 149 -10.71 14.65 16.65
N ASN A 150 -10.43 14.19 17.86
CA ASN A 150 -9.79 14.96 18.93
C ASN A 150 -8.40 14.46 19.33
N PHE A 151 -7.90 13.38 18.72
CA PHE A 151 -6.50 12.98 18.88
C PHE A 151 -5.77 13.21 17.57
N GLU A 152 -4.99 14.28 17.57
CA GLU A 152 -3.93 14.61 16.62
C GLU A 152 -3.19 13.35 16.12
N ALA A 153 -2.55 13.48 14.95
CA ALA A 153 -1.77 12.49 14.18
C ALA A 153 -0.80 11.56 14.96
N HIS A 154 -0.71 11.69 16.28
CA HIS A 154 -0.02 10.85 17.24
C HIS A 154 -0.70 9.49 17.53
N SER A 155 -2.03 9.38 17.46
CA SER A 155 -2.76 8.17 17.93
C SER A 155 -2.71 6.95 16.99
N GLN A 156 -2.55 7.17 15.67
CA GLN A 156 -2.44 6.06 14.71
C GLN A 156 -1.14 5.26 14.86
N THR A 157 -0.08 5.87 15.40
CA THR A 157 1.29 5.35 15.39
C THR A 157 1.63 4.34 16.48
N ASN A 158 0.69 3.88 17.32
CA ASN A 158 0.99 2.93 18.41
C ASN A 158 0.59 1.47 18.13
N TRP A 159 -0.12 1.21 17.04
CA TRP A 159 -0.56 -0.15 16.66
C TRP A 159 0.28 -0.71 15.51
N ILE A 160 0.61 -2.00 15.59
CA ILE A 160 1.09 -2.73 14.40
C ILE A 160 -0.14 -3.18 13.61
N SER A 161 -0.21 -2.76 12.35
CA SER A 161 -1.36 -2.96 11.49
C SER A 161 -0.99 -3.82 10.28
N ALA A 162 -1.65 -4.96 10.10
CA ALA A 162 -1.48 -5.78 8.91
C ALA A 162 -2.63 -5.58 7.92
N TYR A 163 -2.31 -5.09 6.73
CA TYR A 163 -3.26 -4.89 5.63
C TYR A 163 -3.13 -6.04 4.64
N VAL A 164 -4.14 -6.89 4.57
CA VAL A 164 -4.19 -8.04 3.65
C VAL A 164 -4.97 -7.62 2.40
N LEU A 165 -4.25 -7.33 1.33
CA LEU A 165 -4.80 -7.07 0.01
C LEU A 165 -4.98 -8.41 -0.71
N HIS A 166 -6.19 -8.97 -0.64
CA HIS A 166 -6.49 -10.24 -1.30
C HIS A 166 -6.35 -10.12 -2.81
N LYS A 167 -5.81 -11.15 -3.46
CA LYS A 167 -5.77 -11.23 -4.93
C LYS A 167 -7.20 -11.18 -5.49
N GLN A 168 -7.44 -10.32 -6.48
CA GLN A 168 -8.73 -10.24 -7.16
C GLN A 168 -8.52 -10.03 -8.66
N GLU A 169 -9.54 -10.36 -9.46
CA GLU A 169 -9.55 -10.00 -10.87
C GLU A 169 -9.50 -8.47 -11.02
N GLY A 170 -8.61 -7.97 -11.87
CA GLY A 170 -8.41 -6.52 -12.09
C GLY A 170 -7.40 -5.84 -11.14
N ILE A 171 -6.87 -6.54 -10.13
CA ILE A 171 -5.75 -6.05 -9.30
C ILE A 171 -4.42 -6.36 -10.02
N SER A 172 -3.47 -5.41 -9.99
CA SER A 172 -2.15 -5.49 -10.63
C SER A 172 -1.24 -6.56 -10.04
N LEU A 173 -1.47 -6.94 -8.78
CA LEU A 173 -0.66 -7.92 -8.05
C LEU A 173 -1.12 -9.37 -8.35
N PRO A 174 -0.19 -10.28 -8.68
CA PRO A 174 -0.55 -11.67 -9.03
C PRO A 174 -0.80 -12.58 -7.82
N TYR A 175 -0.67 -12.07 -6.59
CA TYR A 175 -0.79 -12.79 -5.30
C TYR A 175 -1.43 -11.88 -4.24
N THR A 176 -1.92 -12.46 -3.14
CA THR A 176 -2.30 -11.69 -1.94
C THR A 176 -1.07 -11.08 -1.30
N LEU A 177 -1.15 -9.80 -1.00
CA LEU A 177 -0.09 -9.05 -0.35
C LEU A 177 -0.54 -8.64 1.04
N THR A 178 0.19 -9.07 2.06
CA THR A 178 0.07 -8.52 3.40
C THR A 178 1.15 -7.47 3.62
N VAL A 179 0.75 -6.25 3.94
CA VAL A 179 1.67 -5.18 4.37
C VAL A 179 1.50 -4.97 5.86
N ILE A 180 2.56 -5.23 6.63
CA ILE A 180 2.62 -4.97 8.07
C ILE A 180 3.20 -3.57 8.24
N ASP A 181 2.36 -2.59 8.56
CA ASP A 181 2.76 -1.23 8.93
C ASP A 181 3.05 -1.19 10.43
N THR A 182 4.24 -0.72 10.80
CA THR A 182 4.67 -0.60 12.19
C THR A 182 4.62 0.86 12.64
N PRO A 183 4.51 1.11 13.96
CA PRO A 183 4.86 2.38 14.56
C PRO A 183 6.17 2.98 14.03
N GLY A 184 6.22 4.32 14.00
CA GLY A 184 7.47 5.05 13.81
C GLY A 184 8.37 4.91 15.04
N PHE A 185 9.66 4.72 14.80
CA PHE A 185 10.68 4.75 15.85
C PHE A 185 11.35 6.12 15.90
N GLY A 186 12.10 6.40 16.98
CA GLY A 186 12.81 7.68 17.13
C GLY A 186 11.89 8.89 17.40
N ASP A 187 10.72 8.65 17.98
CA ASP A 187 9.91 9.72 18.60
C ASP A 187 10.67 10.39 19.76
N SER A 188 10.20 11.56 20.20
CA SER A 188 10.75 12.36 21.31
C SER A 188 10.89 11.64 22.66
N GLU A 189 10.45 10.39 22.77
CA GLU A 189 10.43 9.55 23.98
C GLU A 189 11.66 8.62 24.11
N GLY A 190 12.53 8.53 23.10
CA GLY A 190 13.86 7.90 23.20
C GLY A 190 13.91 6.36 23.18
N LYS A 191 15.06 5.79 23.58
CA LYS A 191 15.42 4.35 23.45
C LYS A 191 14.40 3.37 24.06
N LYS A 192 13.68 3.77 25.11
CA LYS A 192 12.67 2.92 25.77
C LYS A 192 11.49 2.61 24.84
N LYS A 193 11.04 3.59 24.04
CA LYS A 193 9.97 3.40 23.06
C LYS A 193 10.42 2.49 21.91
N ASP A 194 11.68 2.62 21.51
CA ASP A 194 12.31 1.73 20.52
C ASP A 194 12.35 0.27 21.02
N GLU A 195 12.68 0.04 22.30
CA GLU A 195 12.63 -1.29 22.94
C GLU A 195 11.20 -1.84 23.05
N GLU A 196 10.22 -0.99 23.35
CA GLU A 196 8.80 -1.37 23.39
C GLU A 196 8.29 -1.75 22.00
N LEU A 197 8.67 -1.02 20.96
CA LEU A 197 8.34 -1.35 19.58
C LEU A 197 8.93 -2.70 19.17
N LEU A 198 10.20 -2.98 19.52
CA LEU A 198 10.80 -4.28 19.26
C LEU A 198 10.06 -5.42 19.97
N LYS A 199 9.63 -5.19 21.22
CA LYS A 199 8.77 -6.14 21.94
C LYS A 199 7.45 -6.32 21.21
N GLN A 200 6.80 -5.24 20.77
CA GLN A 200 5.53 -5.31 20.06
C GLN A 200 5.65 -6.05 18.71
N ILE A 201 6.73 -5.85 17.96
CA ILE A 201 7.03 -6.60 16.73
C ILE A 201 7.17 -8.08 17.06
N ARG A 202 7.88 -8.43 18.14
CA ARG A 202 7.99 -9.82 18.59
C ARG A 202 6.63 -10.42 18.94
N GLU A 203 5.78 -9.69 19.67
CA GLU A 203 4.42 -10.14 19.98
C GLU A 203 3.63 -10.35 18.69
N PHE A 204 3.70 -9.42 17.74
CA PHE A 204 3.03 -9.56 16.45
C PHE A 204 3.45 -10.83 15.69
N LEU A 205 4.75 -11.09 15.61
CA LEU A 205 5.28 -12.28 14.94
C LEU A 205 4.88 -13.57 15.68
N SER A 206 4.86 -13.54 17.02
CA SER A 206 4.43 -14.68 17.85
C SER A 206 2.94 -14.99 17.69
N HIS A 207 2.13 -13.95 17.43
CA HIS A 207 0.69 -14.08 17.12
C HIS A 207 0.43 -14.25 15.62
N GLY A 208 1.45 -14.62 14.82
CA GLY A 208 1.31 -14.82 13.38
C GLY A 208 0.15 -15.75 13.03
N GLU A 209 0.06 -16.92 13.67
CA GLU A 209 -1.02 -17.90 13.45
C GLU A 209 -2.41 -17.32 13.77
N TYR A 210 -2.52 -16.51 14.83
CA TYR A 210 -3.77 -15.81 15.17
C TYR A 210 -4.22 -14.89 14.04
N PHE A 211 -3.29 -14.25 13.33
CA PHE A 211 -3.58 -13.41 12.17
C PHE A 211 -3.59 -14.15 10.83
N GLY A 212 -3.27 -15.45 10.81
CA GLY A 212 -3.14 -16.24 9.58
C GLY A 212 -1.88 -15.91 8.78
N LEU A 213 -0.80 -15.54 9.47
CA LEU A 213 0.51 -15.21 8.91
C LEU A 213 1.53 -16.27 9.33
N GLU A 214 2.11 -16.97 8.36
CA GLU A 214 3.06 -18.07 8.62
C GLU A 214 4.49 -17.73 8.20
N LYS A 215 4.66 -16.76 7.29
CA LYS A 215 5.94 -16.45 6.65
C LYS A 215 6.12 -14.96 6.39
N LEU A 216 7.37 -14.51 6.36
CA LEU A 216 7.78 -13.15 5.99
C LEU A 216 8.54 -13.18 4.66
N SER A 217 8.16 -12.34 3.71
CA SER A 217 8.77 -12.28 2.36
C SER A 217 9.81 -11.18 2.21
N GLY A 218 9.73 -10.13 3.02
CA GLY A 218 10.74 -9.08 3.06
C GLY A 218 10.43 -7.97 4.04
N ILE A 219 11.39 -7.06 4.16
CA ILE A 219 11.32 -5.87 5.01
C ILE A 219 11.55 -4.65 4.14
N GLY A 220 10.66 -3.67 4.26
CA GLY A 220 10.81 -2.34 3.69
C GLY A 220 11.34 -1.38 4.73
N PHE A 221 12.59 -0.94 4.58
CA PHE A 221 13.12 0.17 5.36
C PHE A 221 12.75 1.49 4.68
N VAL A 222 11.76 2.18 5.24
CA VAL A 222 11.24 3.45 4.74
C VAL A 222 12.04 4.60 5.34
N VAL A 223 12.64 5.41 4.47
CA VAL A 223 13.54 6.49 4.87
C VAL A 223 13.41 7.67 3.89
N PRO A 224 13.34 8.93 4.38
CA PRO A 224 13.35 10.09 3.50
C PRO A 224 14.59 10.15 2.62
N ALA A 225 14.40 10.36 1.32
CA ALA A 225 15.45 10.58 0.34
C ALA A 225 16.47 11.69 0.71
N PRO A 226 16.05 12.87 1.23
CA PRO A 226 17.00 13.94 1.57
C PRO A 226 17.83 13.64 2.83
N GLU A 227 17.58 12.54 3.53
CA GLU A 227 18.28 12.22 4.77
C GLU A 227 19.74 11.83 4.50
N GLY A 228 20.66 12.78 4.69
CA GLY A 228 22.09 12.58 4.41
C GLY A 228 22.85 11.76 5.46
N ARG A 229 22.25 11.48 6.62
CA ARG A 229 22.82 10.66 7.70
C ARG A 229 21.71 10.00 8.50
N LEU A 230 21.90 8.72 8.83
CA LEU A 230 20.97 8.05 9.74
C LEU A 230 21.21 8.48 11.19
N THR A 231 20.13 8.67 11.94
CA THR A 231 20.15 8.88 13.38
C THR A 231 20.58 7.61 14.12
N ASP A 232 21.02 7.76 15.37
CA ASP A 232 21.44 6.59 16.17
C ASP A 232 20.27 5.64 16.47
N SER A 233 19.05 6.16 16.62
CA SER A 233 17.83 5.33 16.70
C SER A 233 17.56 4.57 15.40
N GLN A 234 17.74 5.20 14.23
CA GLN A 234 17.62 4.50 12.93
C GLN A 234 18.64 3.37 12.79
N LYS A 235 19.90 3.63 13.15
CA LYS A 235 20.95 2.60 13.15
C LYS A 235 20.63 1.48 14.14
N TYR A 236 20.20 1.83 15.36
CA TYR A 236 19.87 0.87 16.40
C TYR A 236 18.73 -0.06 15.97
N ILE A 237 17.59 0.49 15.55
CA ILE A 237 16.46 -0.31 15.08
C ILE A 237 16.85 -1.17 13.90
N PHE A 238 17.61 -0.62 12.96
CA PHE A 238 18.10 -1.38 11.83
C PHE A 238 18.97 -2.57 12.27
N HIS A 239 19.96 -2.35 13.15
CA HIS A 239 20.79 -3.43 13.69
C HIS A 239 19.98 -4.46 14.48
N CYS A 240 18.97 -4.02 15.25
CA CYS A 240 18.04 -4.91 15.93
C CYS A 240 17.27 -5.77 14.91
N MET A 241 16.71 -5.17 13.87
CA MET A 241 16.02 -5.92 12.81
C MET A 241 16.99 -6.90 12.14
N LEU A 242 18.21 -6.51 11.77
CA LEU A 242 19.18 -7.47 11.22
C LEU A 242 19.46 -8.64 12.15
N SER A 243 19.62 -8.36 13.45
CA SER A 243 19.86 -9.41 14.42
C SER A 243 18.68 -10.39 14.45
N VAL A 244 17.45 -9.87 14.46
CA VAL A 244 16.19 -10.62 14.43
C VAL A 244 16.11 -11.56 13.22
N PHE A 245 16.50 -11.11 12.03
CA PHE A 245 16.31 -11.90 10.81
C PHE A 245 17.53 -12.77 10.44
N GLY A 246 18.66 -12.57 11.11
CA GLY A 246 19.88 -13.34 10.90
C GLY A 246 20.65 -12.98 9.62
N LYS A 247 21.84 -13.56 9.47
CA LYS A 247 22.80 -13.25 8.39
C LYS A 247 22.30 -13.51 6.97
N ASN A 248 21.24 -14.31 6.82
CA ASN A 248 20.73 -14.72 5.52
C ASN A 248 19.53 -13.90 5.04
N PHE A 249 19.23 -12.75 5.65
CA PHE A 249 18.04 -11.95 5.32
C PHE A 249 18.32 -10.70 4.46
N GLU A 250 19.58 -10.39 4.18
CA GLU A 250 19.98 -9.17 3.45
C GLU A 250 19.34 -9.07 2.06
N ASP A 251 19.14 -10.20 1.38
CA ASP A 251 18.49 -10.31 0.07
C ASP A 251 16.96 -10.07 0.11
N ARG A 252 16.40 -9.81 1.30
CA ARG A 252 14.98 -9.53 1.55
C ARG A 252 14.75 -8.16 2.18
N ILE A 253 15.81 -7.37 2.34
CA ILE A 253 15.72 -5.99 2.84
C ILE A 253 15.68 -5.06 1.64
N PHE A 254 14.67 -4.20 1.59
CA PHE A 254 14.47 -3.21 0.54
C PHE A 254 14.47 -1.84 1.17
N ALA A 255 15.20 -0.89 0.57
CA ALA A 255 15.16 0.51 0.98
C ALA A 255 14.10 1.25 0.16
N PHE A 256 13.20 1.95 0.83
CA PHE A 256 12.17 2.79 0.21
C PHE A 256 12.47 4.25 0.51
N ALA A 257 13.10 4.93 -0.44
CA ALA A 257 13.42 6.34 -0.36
C ALA A 257 12.15 7.16 -0.66
N THR A 258 11.53 7.71 0.37
CA THR A 258 10.33 8.57 0.25
C THR A 258 10.73 10.03 0.01
N PHE A 259 9.80 10.87 -0.44
CA PHE A 259 10.08 12.27 -0.81
C PHE A 259 11.23 12.38 -1.84
N ALA A 260 11.38 11.34 -2.66
CA ALA A 260 12.45 11.25 -3.63
C ALA A 260 12.09 12.03 -4.88
N ASP A 261 13.10 12.67 -5.46
CA ASP A 261 13.05 13.25 -6.78
C ASP A 261 13.76 12.33 -7.81
N ASN A 262 14.05 12.90 -8.98
CA ASN A 262 14.70 12.16 -10.06
C ASN A 262 16.21 12.00 -9.84
N LEU A 263 16.77 12.66 -8.83
CA LEU A 263 18.19 12.62 -8.53
C LEU A 263 18.56 11.36 -7.74
N ARG A 264 19.86 11.19 -7.53
CA ARG A 264 20.40 10.15 -6.65
C ARG A 264 20.13 10.59 -5.21
N PRO A 265 19.39 9.81 -4.40
CA PRO A 265 18.97 10.26 -3.10
C PRO A 265 20.15 10.23 -2.11
N PRO A 266 20.43 11.31 -1.36
CA PRO A 266 21.48 11.36 -0.34
C PRO A 266 21.46 10.19 0.64
N VAL A 267 20.26 9.68 0.97
CA VAL A 267 20.07 8.53 1.86
C VAL A 267 20.79 7.27 1.43
N LEU A 268 21.08 7.12 0.13
CA LEU A 268 21.86 5.98 -0.35
C LEU A 268 23.27 5.95 0.27
N ASN A 269 23.91 7.11 0.40
CA ASN A 269 25.22 7.19 1.06
C ASN A 269 25.06 6.97 2.57
N ALA A 270 24.01 7.51 3.18
CA ALA A 270 23.73 7.33 4.61
C ALA A 270 23.57 5.84 4.99
N LEU A 271 22.87 5.06 4.17
CA LEU A 271 22.69 3.62 4.37
C LEU A 271 24.03 2.87 4.22
N VAL A 272 24.83 3.23 3.21
CA VAL A 272 26.16 2.63 2.99
C VAL A 272 27.10 2.94 4.16
N ASP A 273 27.16 4.19 4.60
CA ASP A 273 28.02 4.63 5.72
C ASP A 273 27.63 3.95 7.04
N ALA A 274 26.32 3.76 7.26
CA ALA A 274 25.78 3.04 8.40
C ALA A 274 25.90 1.50 8.27
N LYS A 275 26.48 0.99 7.18
CA LYS A 275 26.61 -0.45 6.88
C LYS A 275 25.28 -1.18 6.94
N VAL A 276 24.24 -0.55 6.40
CA VAL A 276 22.91 -1.11 6.26
C VAL A 276 22.88 -1.99 5.01
N PRO A 277 22.84 -3.34 5.10
CA PRO A 277 22.53 -4.19 3.97
C PRO A 277 21.10 -3.94 3.48
N PHE A 278 20.98 -3.77 2.17
CA PHE A 278 19.72 -3.76 1.44
C PHE A 278 19.99 -4.34 0.05
N LYS A 279 19.03 -5.11 -0.46
CA LYS A 279 19.09 -5.68 -1.81
C LYS A 279 19.00 -4.62 -2.89
N LYS A 280 18.06 -3.68 -2.73
CA LYS A 280 17.81 -2.61 -3.70
C LYS A 280 17.11 -1.43 -3.03
N ILE A 281 17.33 -0.23 -3.57
CA ILE A 281 16.63 0.99 -3.20
C ILE A 281 15.58 1.34 -4.28
N PHE A 282 14.39 1.73 -3.84
CA PHE A 282 13.29 2.19 -4.69
C PHE A 282 12.90 3.60 -4.27
N LYS A 283 12.55 4.45 -5.24
CA LYS A 283 12.27 5.86 -5.02
C LYS A 283 10.77 6.12 -5.12
N PHE A 284 10.21 6.77 -4.11
CA PHE A 284 8.80 7.12 -4.07
C PHE A 284 8.66 8.62 -3.89
N ASN A 285 8.15 9.27 -4.93
CA ASN A 285 7.71 10.65 -4.82
C ASN A 285 6.27 10.67 -4.32
N ASN A 286 6.12 11.02 -3.05
CA ASN A 286 4.83 11.02 -2.37
C ASN A 286 4.01 12.30 -2.63
N SER A 287 4.57 13.32 -3.31
CA SER A 287 3.94 14.63 -3.46
C SER A 287 2.69 14.61 -4.34
N VAL A 288 2.59 13.65 -5.27
CA VAL A 288 1.52 13.59 -6.29
C VAL A 288 0.43 12.57 -6.00
N LEU A 289 0.51 11.88 -4.85
CA LEU A 289 -0.35 10.74 -4.57
C LEU A 289 -1.84 11.10 -4.55
N PHE A 290 -2.16 12.31 -4.09
CA PHE A 290 -3.53 12.83 -4.02
C PHE A 290 -3.79 13.98 -5.01
N THR A 291 -2.86 14.22 -5.95
CA THR A 291 -3.04 15.18 -7.04
C THR A 291 -3.79 14.54 -8.20
N LEU A 292 -4.74 15.25 -8.79
CA LEU A 292 -5.58 14.76 -9.88
C LEU A 292 -5.21 15.44 -11.18
N SER A 293 -5.19 14.69 -12.27
CA SER A 293 -4.88 15.21 -13.62
C SER A 293 -5.81 16.31 -14.15
N ARG A 294 -6.90 16.64 -13.43
CA ARG A 294 -7.86 17.68 -13.78
C ARG A 294 -7.73 18.94 -12.94
N ASP A 295 -6.82 18.97 -11.96
CA ASP A 295 -6.55 20.19 -11.22
C ASP A 295 -5.83 21.16 -12.18
N ASP A 296 -6.32 22.41 -12.26
CA ASP A 296 -5.81 23.44 -13.19
C ASP A 296 -4.31 23.72 -13.00
N ASP A 297 -3.74 23.31 -11.86
CA ASP A 297 -2.33 23.47 -11.48
C ASP A 297 -1.47 22.22 -11.77
N THR A 298 -2.01 21.15 -12.38
CA THR A 298 -1.22 19.95 -12.66
C THR A 298 -0.17 20.18 -13.74
N SER A 299 1.07 19.87 -13.38
CA SER A 299 2.22 20.05 -14.26
C SER A 299 2.65 18.73 -14.92
N ASP A 300 3.41 18.82 -16.01
CA ASP A 300 4.10 17.66 -16.60
C ASP A 300 5.04 16.97 -15.60
N LEU A 301 5.53 17.70 -14.60
CA LEU A 301 6.36 17.16 -13.51
C LEU A 301 5.55 16.23 -12.61
N ASP A 302 4.27 16.53 -12.37
CA ASP A 302 3.43 15.70 -11.52
C ASP A 302 3.12 14.36 -12.19
N ARG A 303 2.83 14.41 -13.50
CA ARG A 303 2.66 13.21 -14.33
C ARG A 303 3.92 12.36 -14.36
N LEU A 304 5.10 13.00 -14.47
CA LEU A 304 6.38 12.31 -14.43
C LEU A 304 6.62 11.64 -13.07
N ALA A 305 6.35 12.35 -11.96
CA ALA A 305 6.46 11.82 -10.62
C ALA A 305 5.55 10.60 -10.40
N TRP A 306 4.29 10.65 -10.89
CA TRP A 306 3.38 9.51 -10.84
C TRP A 306 3.94 8.30 -11.60
N LYS A 307 4.35 8.52 -12.85
CA LYS A 307 4.94 7.47 -13.69
C LYS A 307 6.14 6.80 -13.01
N MET A 308 6.99 7.59 -12.36
CA MET A 308 8.15 7.08 -11.62
C MET A 308 7.77 6.28 -10.38
N GLY A 309 6.73 6.69 -9.65
CA GLY A 309 6.18 5.92 -8.54
C GLY A 309 5.67 4.56 -9.00
N ILE A 310 4.88 4.52 -10.08
CA ILE A 310 4.36 3.27 -10.66
C ILE A 310 5.50 2.36 -11.14
N GLN A 311 6.51 2.92 -11.81
CA GLN A 311 7.69 2.14 -12.22
C GLN A 311 8.44 1.57 -11.01
N SER A 312 8.62 2.36 -9.95
CA SER A 312 9.31 1.92 -8.74
C SER A 312 8.55 0.79 -8.02
N PHE A 313 7.22 0.86 -7.95
CA PHE A 313 6.41 -0.25 -7.45
C PHE A 313 6.51 -1.49 -8.34
N THR A 314 6.46 -1.32 -9.66
CA THR A 314 6.58 -2.43 -10.62
C THR A 314 7.90 -3.17 -10.42
N GLU A 315 9.03 -2.45 -10.38
CA GLU A 315 10.34 -3.03 -10.14
C GLU A 315 10.44 -3.67 -8.75
N PHE A 316 9.85 -3.03 -7.73
CA PHE A 316 9.85 -3.58 -6.37
C PHE A 316 9.11 -4.92 -6.29
N PHE A 317 7.91 -5.01 -6.85
CA PHE A 317 7.13 -6.24 -6.77
C PHE A 317 7.72 -7.37 -7.60
N GLU A 318 8.40 -7.08 -8.70
CA GLU A 318 9.22 -8.07 -9.42
C GLU A 318 10.37 -8.61 -8.55
N GLU A 319 11.01 -7.76 -7.74
CA GLU A 319 12.04 -8.21 -6.80
C GLU A 319 11.49 -8.97 -5.60
N LEU A 320 10.34 -8.55 -5.04
CA LEU A 320 9.67 -9.23 -3.94
C LEU A 320 9.14 -10.61 -4.36
N LYS A 321 8.66 -10.75 -5.60
CA LYS A 321 8.21 -12.03 -6.15
C LYS A 321 9.31 -13.08 -6.11
N LYS A 322 10.56 -12.68 -6.39
CA LYS A 322 11.75 -13.56 -6.40
C LYS A 322 12.23 -13.96 -5.00
N THR A 323 11.79 -13.31 -3.93
CA THR A 323 12.24 -13.66 -2.58
C THR A 323 11.67 -14.98 -2.11
N LYS A 324 12.49 -15.78 -1.42
CA LYS A 324 12.06 -17.00 -0.72
C LYS A 324 11.59 -16.60 0.68
N PRO A 325 10.30 -16.74 1.02
CA PRO A 325 9.83 -16.36 2.36
C PRO A 325 10.51 -17.18 3.46
N VAL A 326 10.64 -16.58 4.64
CA VAL A 326 11.16 -17.20 5.87
C VAL A 326 10.00 -17.45 6.81
N SER A 327 9.96 -18.59 7.49
CA SER A 327 8.88 -18.86 8.45
C SER A 327 8.94 -17.90 9.63
N LEU A 328 7.80 -17.49 10.18
CA LEU A 328 7.81 -16.60 11.35
C LEU A 328 8.44 -17.29 12.57
N GLN A 329 8.34 -18.61 12.67
CA GLN A 329 9.01 -19.40 13.70
C GLN A 329 10.54 -19.27 13.63
N GLU A 330 11.14 -19.34 12.45
CA GLU A 330 12.57 -19.13 12.25
C GLU A 330 12.99 -17.71 12.64
N VAL A 331 12.19 -16.70 12.26
CA VAL A 331 12.42 -15.31 12.67
C VAL A 331 12.40 -15.17 14.20
N LEU A 332 11.42 -15.78 14.87
CA LEU A 332 11.29 -15.72 16.34
C LEU A 332 12.45 -16.43 17.05
N GLN A 333 12.90 -17.58 16.56
CA GLN A 333 14.06 -18.29 17.13
C GLN A 333 15.33 -17.44 17.09
N ASN A 334 15.55 -16.74 15.97
CA ASN A 334 16.67 -15.81 15.83
C ASN A 334 16.56 -14.65 16.84
N MET A 335 15.35 -14.09 17.06
CA MET A 335 15.12 -13.07 18.10
C MET A 335 15.53 -13.51 19.51
N GLU A 336 15.29 -14.77 19.87
CA GLU A 336 15.58 -15.30 21.22
C GLU A 336 17.06 -15.48 21.49
N SER A 337 17.84 -15.80 20.44
CA SER A 337 19.29 -15.99 20.56
C SER A 337 20.04 -14.71 20.95
N ILE A 338 19.50 -13.53 20.62
CA ILE A 338 20.10 -12.21 20.86
C ILE A 338 19.91 -11.73 22.30
N ARG A 339 18.97 -12.31 23.08
CA ARG A 339 18.81 -11.99 24.50
C ARG A 339 19.85 -12.68 25.40
N LYS A 340 20.42 -13.80 24.97
CA LYS A 340 21.37 -14.59 25.76
C LYS A 340 22.82 -14.06 25.91
N PRO A 341 23.34 -13.06 25.15
CA PRO A 341 24.73 -12.63 25.28
C PRO A 341 24.98 -11.60 26.40
N HIS A 342 23.98 -11.05 27.09
CA HIS A 342 24.20 -10.04 28.14
C HIS A 342 24.06 -10.54 29.59
N ASP A 343 23.57 -11.76 29.83
CA ASP A 343 23.38 -12.29 31.19
C ASP A 343 24.57 -13.16 31.68
N SER A 344 25.71 -13.17 30.98
CA SER A 344 26.86 -14.05 31.31
C SER A 344 28.19 -13.34 31.57
N GLN A 345 28.19 -12.03 31.84
CA GLN A 345 29.40 -11.31 32.30
C GLN A 345 29.16 -10.48 33.56
N THR A 346 28.76 -11.13 34.65
CA THR A 346 29.00 -10.65 36.03
C THR A 346 29.09 -11.85 36.97
N SER A 347 30.14 -12.66 36.83
CA SER A 347 30.67 -13.52 37.89
C SER A 347 32.02 -14.06 37.45
N GLY A 348 33.08 -13.48 37.99
CA GLY A 348 34.48 -13.83 37.72
C GLY A 348 35.38 -12.80 38.37
#